data_AF-A0A9W6W8U6-F1
#
_entry.id   AF-A0A9W6W8U6-F1
#
_cell.length_a   1.000
_cell.length_b   1.000
_cell.length_c   1.000
_cell.angle_alpha   90.00
_cell.angle_beta   90.00
_cell.angle_gamma   90.00
#
_symmetry.space_group_name_H-M   'P 1'
#
loop_
_entity.id
_entity.type
_entity.pdbx_description
1 polymer ?
#
loop_
_entity_poly.entity_id
_entity_poly.type
_entity_poly.pdbx_seq_one_letter_code
_entity_poly.pdbx_strand_id
1 'polypeptide(L)'
;MDHSVAGASGAFSSIFMLLLIALAVINQVHVFAFPTRALFEVRESLSNTFHWSCLLLSQTIVELFWTILCQFLCFVCYYFPAQYSSTPRHCGFFFLIYVIVFPLYYITYGLAVLYFSPDVPSASMINSNLVASMLLFCGILNPKKYSPGFWKFMYVISPFTYFVQAFAAPIVHDRELRCTSDEFLTMDPPSGETCGSYLKAFVETAGGYIDNPESESQCHYCAYTKQAQVVEQFKIKWGYHWRDFGIVWIYIIFNVFAMMFGYWFFRVQKCSMGSLFNVKKWFAKKHVDRHEKDNTIFAPKAGDDQILVPRKE
;
A
#
# COMPACT_ATOMS: atom_id res chain seq x y z
N MET A 1 3.21 -11.41 23.65
CA MET A 1 2.94 -12.48 22.67
C MET A 1 3.70 -13.71 23.11
N ASP A 2 3.09 -14.90 23.08
CA ASP A 2 3.79 -16.12 23.44
C ASP A 2 4.91 -16.38 22.44
N HIS A 3 6.05 -16.89 22.93
CA HIS A 3 7.20 -17.25 22.11
C HIS A 3 6.96 -18.52 21.27
N SER A 4 5.71 -18.88 21.04
CA SER A 4 5.28 -20.10 20.36
C SER A 4 5.27 -19.95 18.83
N VAL A 5 5.17 -21.07 18.12
CA VAL A 5 5.01 -21.11 16.66
C VAL A 5 3.67 -20.49 16.24
N ALA A 6 2.61 -20.77 17.01
CA ALA A 6 1.29 -20.17 16.84
C ALA A 6 1.34 -18.64 17.01
N GLY A 7 2.11 -18.14 17.98
CA GLY A 7 2.32 -16.70 18.17
C GLY A 7 3.01 -16.04 16.96
N ALA A 8 4.06 -16.66 16.43
CA ALA A 8 4.80 -16.13 15.28
C ALA A 8 3.95 -16.13 13.98
N SER A 9 3.20 -17.21 13.73
CA SER A 9 2.28 -17.31 12.58
C SER A 9 1.06 -16.38 12.72
N GLY A 10 0.57 -16.18 13.94
CA GLY A 10 -0.46 -15.19 14.26
C GLY A 10 0.00 -13.76 14.00
N ALA A 11 1.22 -13.40 14.42
CA ALA A 11 1.85 -12.10 14.11
C ALA A 11 2.02 -11.86 12.61
N PHE A 12 2.41 -12.91 11.88
CA PHE A 12 2.53 -12.82 10.43
C PHE A 12 1.17 -12.62 9.76
N SER A 13 0.14 -13.32 10.24
CA SER A 13 -1.23 -13.20 9.72
C SER A 13 -1.89 -11.87 10.09
N SER A 14 -1.58 -11.29 11.25
CA SER A 14 -2.14 -9.99 11.67
C SER A 14 -1.68 -8.83 10.77
N ILE A 15 -0.53 -8.96 10.11
CA ILE A 15 -0.08 -8.00 9.09
C ILE A 15 -1.05 -7.95 7.90
N PHE A 16 -1.68 -9.08 7.55
CA PHE A 16 -2.72 -9.09 6.52
C PHE A 16 -3.89 -8.17 6.88
N MET A 17 -4.30 -8.17 8.16
CA MET A 17 -5.37 -7.27 8.64
C MET A 17 -4.96 -5.80 8.55
N LEU A 18 -3.68 -5.47 8.77
CA LEU A 18 -3.18 -4.12 8.56
C LEU A 18 -3.29 -3.67 7.10
N LEU A 19 -3.10 -4.58 6.13
CA LEU A 19 -3.28 -4.26 4.72
C LEU A 19 -4.73 -3.97 4.35
N LEU A 20 -5.70 -4.62 5.01
CA LEU A 20 -7.13 -4.39 4.77
C LEU A 20 -7.57 -2.98 5.18
N ILE A 21 -6.89 -2.36 6.14
CA ILE A 21 -7.15 -0.97 6.53
C ILE A 21 -6.96 -0.04 5.32
N ALA A 22 -5.93 -0.27 4.49
CA ALA A 22 -5.69 0.53 3.30
C ALA A 22 -6.87 0.48 2.31
N LEU A 23 -7.51 -0.69 2.13
CA LEU A 23 -8.68 -0.82 1.25
C LEU A 23 -9.84 0.09 1.71
N ALA A 24 -10.14 0.08 3.01
CA ALA A 24 -11.20 0.91 3.58
C ALA A 24 -10.88 2.40 3.43
N VAL A 25 -9.64 2.81 3.74
CA VAL A 25 -9.22 4.21 3.66
C VAL A 25 -9.21 4.72 2.21
N ILE A 26 -8.79 3.91 1.23
CA ILE A 26 -8.84 4.31 -0.19
C ILE A 26 -10.27 4.60 -0.63
N ASN A 27 -11.23 3.73 -0.28
CA ASN A 27 -12.64 3.95 -0.62
C ASN A 27 -13.20 5.20 0.07
N GLN A 28 -12.76 5.50 1.30
CA GLN A 28 -13.12 6.72 2.00
C GLN A 28 -12.59 7.96 1.26
N VAL A 29 -11.31 7.96 0.88
CA VAL A 29 -10.67 9.06 0.14
C VAL A 29 -11.39 9.34 -1.18
N HIS A 30 -11.89 8.31 -1.88
CA HIS A 30 -12.68 8.49 -3.11
C HIS A 30 -13.93 9.34 -2.90
N VAL A 31 -14.64 9.14 -1.79
CA VAL A 31 -15.86 9.89 -1.46
C VAL A 31 -15.54 11.34 -1.13
N PHE A 32 -14.49 11.60 -0.37
CA PHE A 32 -14.13 12.96 0.07
C PHE A 32 -13.42 13.79 -1.00
N ALA A 33 -12.60 13.18 -1.86
CA ALA A 33 -11.85 13.90 -2.89
C ALA A 33 -12.67 14.19 -4.16
N PHE A 34 -13.73 13.41 -4.44
CA PHE A 34 -14.60 13.62 -5.61
C PHE A 34 -15.31 14.99 -5.67
N PRO A 35 -15.96 15.49 -4.61
CA PRO A 35 -16.65 16.78 -4.67
C PRO A 35 -15.68 17.94 -4.95
N THR A 36 -14.48 17.91 -4.35
CA THR A 36 -13.43 18.91 -4.61
C THR A 36 -13.02 18.90 -6.09
N ARG A 37 -12.85 17.71 -6.67
CA ARG A 37 -12.58 17.56 -8.11
C ARG A 37 -13.71 18.10 -8.97
N ALA A 38 -14.96 17.77 -8.65
CA ALA A 38 -16.12 18.22 -9.42
C ALA A 38 -16.28 19.76 -9.39
N LEU A 39 -16.04 20.38 -8.23
CA LEU A 39 -16.06 21.82 -8.07
C LEU A 39 -14.96 22.49 -8.92
N PHE A 40 -13.75 21.94 -8.89
CA PHE A 40 -12.64 22.44 -9.70
C PHE A 40 -12.96 22.36 -11.20
N GLU A 41 -13.46 21.22 -11.68
CA GLU A 41 -13.79 21.03 -13.10
C GLU A 41 -14.89 21.98 -13.59
N VAL A 42 -15.94 22.21 -12.78
CA VAL A 42 -17.10 23.02 -13.21
C VAL A 42 -16.86 24.52 -13.08
N ARG A 43 -16.15 24.98 -12.03
CA ARG A 43 -16.03 26.41 -11.73
C ARG A 43 -14.60 26.93 -11.92
N GLU A 44 -13.66 26.34 -11.22
CA GLU A 44 -12.30 26.90 -11.07
C GLU A 44 -11.44 26.72 -12.31
N SER A 45 -11.68 25.64 -13.06
CA SER A 45 -10.98 25.39 -14.33
C SER A 45 -11.39 26.37 -15.42
N LEU A 46 -12.66 26.82 -15.44
CA LEU A 46 -13.18 27.78 -16.41
C LEU A 46 -12.70 29.21 -16.11
N SER A 47 -12.59 29.57 -14.83
CA SER A 47 -12.09 30.88 -14.40
C SER A 47 -10.56 30.98 -14.43
N ASN A 48 -9.84 29.88 -14.68
CA ASN A 48 -8.37 29.81 -14.68
C ASN A 48 -7.73 30.37 -13.40
N THR A 49 -8.35 30.16 -12.24
CA THR A 49 -7.83 30.68 -10.96
C THR A 49 -6.51 30.01 -10.54
N PHE A 50 -6.37 28.69 -10.71
CA PHE A 50 -5.15 27.93 -10.39
C PHE A 50 -4.88 26.80 -11.38
N HIS A 51 -3.60 26.44 -11.53
CA HIS A 51 -3.20 25.30 -12.37
C HIS A 51 -3.73 23.97 -11.78
N TRP A 52 -4.16 23.05 -12.63
CA TRP A 52 -4.78 21.77 -12.23
C TRP A 52 -3.91 20.92 -11.30
N SER A 53 -2.58 21.00 -11.40
CA SER A 53 -1.68 20.27 -10.52
C SER A 53 -1.76 20.75 -9.07
N CYS A 54 -2.17 22.00 -8.83
CA CYS A 54 -2.34 22.55 -7.49
C CYS A 54 -3.40 21.78 -6.71
N LEU A 55 -4.54 21.45 -7.36
CA LEU A 55 -5.61 20.63 -6.77
C LEU A 55 -5.10 19.24 -6.35
N LEU A 56 -4.39 18.56 -7.25
CA LEU A 56 -3.92 17.19 -6.99
C LEU A 56 -2.93 17.15 -5.82
N LEU A 57 -1.98 18.08 -5.81
CA LEU A 57 -0.94 18.14 -4.79
C LEU A 57 -1.50 18.61 -3.45
N SER A 58 -2.39 19.62 -3.43
CA SER A 58 -3.00 20.10 -2.19
C SER A 58 -3.87 19.02 -1.54
N GLN A 59 -4.69 18.32 -2.32
CA GLN A 59 -5.49 17.20 -1.83
C GLN A 59 -4.58 16.10 -1.26
N THR A 60 -3.53 15.72 -1.99
CA THR A 60 -2.60 14.68 -1.54
C THR A 60 -1.94 15.05 -0.22
N ILE A 61 -1.49 16.29 -0.04
CA ILE A 61 -0.81 16.75 1.20
C ILE A 61 -1.77 16.74 2.39
N VAL A 62 -3.00 17.22 2.22
CA VAL A 62 -3.99 17.28 3.30
C VAL A 62 -4.42 15.89 3.74
N GLU A 63 -4.71 15.01 2.78
CA GLU A 63 -5.06 13.61 3.06
C GLU A 63 -3.90 12.87 3.74
N LEU A 64 -2.66 13.11 3.28
CA LEU A 64 -1.48 12.53 3.89
C LEU A 64 -1.33 12.93 5.35
N PHE A 65 -1.46 14.22 5.64
CA PHE A 65 -1.30 14.75 6.99
C PHE A 65 -2.29 14.11 7.96
N TRP A 66 -3.58 14.10 7.59
CA TRP A 66 -4.62 13.48 8.41
C TRP A 66 -4.36 11.98 8.62
N THR A 67 -4.02 11.29 7.53
CA THR A 67 -3.81 9.85 7.54
C THR A 67 -2.61 9.44 8.41
N ILE A 68 -1.50 10.19 8.36
CA ILE A 68 -0.32 9.94 9.19
C ILE A 68 -0.66 10.05 10.68
N LEU A 69 -1.49 11.03 11.07
CA LEU A 69 -1.93 11.18 12.45
C LEU A 69 -2.77 9.99 12.92
N CYS A 70 -3.73 9.53 12.10
CA CYS A 70 -4.51 8.34 12.41
C CYS A 70 -3.62 7.09 12.50
N GLN A 71 -2.67 6.95 11.58
CA GLN A 71 -1.77 5.82 11.50
C GLN A 71 -0.80 5.76 12.68
N PHE A 72 -0.39 6.92 13.20
CA PHE A 72 0.38 7.02 14.44
C PHE A 72 -0.37 6.42 15.63
N LEU A 73 -1.66 6.75 15.78
CA LEU A 73 -2.50 6.18 16.85
C LEU A 73 -2.67 4.66 16.66
N CYS A 74 -2.90 4.20 15.43
CA CYS A 74 -2.95 2.77 15.14
C CYS A 74 -1.63 2.06 15.44
N PHE A 75 -0.49 2.69 15.17
CA PHE A 75 0.83 2.14 15.52
C PHE A 75 0.97 1.94 17.02
N VAL A 76 0.57 2.92 17.84
CA VAL A 76 0.64 2.79 19.31
C VAL A 76 -0.24 1.65 19.81
N CYS A 77 -1.48 1.55 19.32
CA CYS A 77 -2.42 0.50 19.73
C CYS A 77 -2.07 -0.89 19.19
N TYR A 78 -1.33 -1.00 18.09
CA TYR A 78 -0.94 -2.28 17.51
C TYR A 78 0.41 -2.77 18.04
N TYR A 79 1.41 -1.88 18.10
CA TYR A 79 2.79 -2.29 18.30
C TYR A 79 3.13 -2.60 19.77
N PHE A 80 2.66 -1.75 20.70
CA PHE A 80 2.98 -1.89 22.12
C PHE A 80 2.18 -2.99 22.83
N PRO A 81 0.86 -3.14 22.65
CA PRO A 81 0.09 -4.20 23.31
C PRO A 81 0.52 -5.60 22.88
N ALA A 82 0.94 -5.76 21.63
CA ALA A 82 1.48 -7.02 21.12
C ALA A 82 2.87 -7.35 21.69
N GLN A 83 3.51 -6.40 22.38
CA GLN A 83 4.86 -6.52 22.93
C GLN A 83 5.86 -6.93 21.84
N TYR A 84 5.88 -6.24 20.70
CA TYR A 84 6.90 -6.43 19.65
C TYR A 84 8.28 -5.93 20.11
N SER A 85 9.32 -6.19 19.31
CA SER A 85 10.70 -5.91 19.73
C SER A 85 10.88 -4.42 20.05
N SER A 86 11.24 -4.12 21.30
CA SER A 86 11.46 -2.74 21.77
C SER A 86 12.82 -2.18 21.31
N THR A 87 13.63 -2.95 20.60
CA THR A 87 14.91 -2.47 20.06
C THR A 87 14.64 -1.30 19.10
N PRO A 88 15.29 -0.14 19.29
CA PRO A 88 15.04 1.07 18.48
C PRO A 88 15.15 0.84 16.97
N ARG A 89 16.04 -0.06 16.54
CA ARG A 89 16.25 -0.40 15.13
C ARG A 89 15.02 -1.08 14.49
N HIS A 90 14.33 -1.96 15.21
CA HIS A 90 13.17 -2.68 14.69
C HIS A 90 11.90 -1.85 14.81
N CYS A 91 11.70 -1.24 15.97
CA CYS A 91 10.57 -0.35 16.23
C CYS A 91 10.59 0.88 15.31
N GLY A 92 11.74 1.55 15.18
CA GLY A 92 11.88 2.72 14.31
C GLY A 92 11.69 2.39 12.83
N PHE A 93 12.15 1.22 12.37
CA PHE A 93 11.90 0.78 11.00
C PHE A 93 10.42 0.47 10.75
N PHE A 94 9.76 -0.25 11.67
CA PHE A 94 8.33 -0.53 11.56
C PHE A 94 7.51 0.77 11.57
N PHE A 95 7.84 1.71 12.47
CA PHE A 95 7.23 3.04 12.51
C PHE A 95 7.37 3.77 11.17
N LEU A 96 8.59 3.81 10.60
CA LEU A 96 8.86 4.49 9.34
C LEU A 96 7.99 3.91 8.21
N ILE A 97 7.95 2.59 8.08
CA ILE A 97 7.18 1.95 7.00
C ILE A 97 5.68 2.10 7.25
N TYR A 98 5.20 1.79 8.45
CA TYR A 98 3.77 1.73 8.76
C TYR A 98 3.13 3.10 8.87
N VAL A 99 3.78 4.07 9.53
CA VAL A 99 3.22 5.40 9.82
C VAL A 99 3.44 6.37 8.66
N ILE A 100 4.56 6.28 7.95
CA ILE A 100 4.93 7.28 6.93
C ILE A 100 4.73 6.71 5.52
N VAL A 101 5.41 5.60 5.21
CA VAL A 101 5.51 5.10 3.83
C VAL A 101 4.22 4.44 3.35
N PHE A 102 3.55 3.69 4.21
CA PHE A 102 2.32 2.97 3.83
C PHE A 102 1.16 3.95 3.50
N PRO A 103 0.88 4.98 4.33
CA PRO A 103 -0.02 6.08 3.96
C PRO A 103 0.34 6.79 2.66
N LEU A 104 1.62 7.11 2.45
CA LEU A 104 2.09 7.70 1.18
C LEU A 104 1.68 6.84 -0.02
N TYR A 105 1.84 5.52 0.09
CA TYR A 105 1.47 4.61 -0.98
C TYR A 105 -0.03 4.55 -1.24
N TYR A 106 -0.86 4.25 -0.23
CA TYR A 106 -2.28 4.01 -0.50
C TYR A 106 -3.06 5.30 -0.79
N ILE A 107 -2.65 6.47 -0.26
CA ILE A 107 -3.27 7.75 -0.61
C ILE A 107 -2.95 8.11 -2.08
N THR A 108 -1.68 8.03 -2.48
CA THR A 108 -1.30 8.35 -3.88
C THR A 108 -1.91 7.36 -4.88
N TYR A 109 -1.95 6.08 -4.54
CA TYR A 109 -2.64 5.04 -5.32
C TYR A 109 -4.15 5.32 -5.41
N GLY A 110 -4.80 5.59 -4.28
CA GLY A 110 -6.23 5.84 -4.21
C GLY A 110 -6.65 7.06 -5.03
N LEU A 111 -5.92 8.16 -4.87
CA LEU A 111 -6.13 9.38 -5.65
C LEU A 111 -5.87 9.14 -7.14
N ALA A 112 -4.82 8.41 -7.52
CA ALA A 112 -4.58 8.05 -8.91
C ALA A 112 -5.82 7.36 -9.51
N VAL A 113 -6.33 6.29 -8.88
CA VAL A 113 -7.53 5.56 -9.33
C VAL A 113 -8.74 6.49 -9.45
N LEU A 114 -8.94 7.39 -8.49
CA LEU A 114 -10.04 8.37 -8.53
C LEU A 114 -9.92 9.29 -9.74
N TYR A 115 -8.75 9.85 -10.02
CA TYR A 115 -8.58 10.77 -11.15
C TYR A 115 -8.66 10.08 -12.52
N PHE A 116 -8.38 8.77 -12.58
CA PHE A 116 -8.67 7.93 -13.74
C PHE A 116 -10.18 7.65 -13.93
N SER A 117 -10.98 7.68 -12.87
CA SER A 117 -12.39 7.30 -12.93
C SER A 117 -13.34 8.48 -13.26
N PRO A 118 -14.48 8.21 -13.93
CA PRO A 118 -15.51 9.22 -14.16
C PRO A 118 -16.32 9.53 -12.89
N ASP A 119 -16.66 8.51 -12.09
CA ASP A 119 -17.50 8.58 -10.90
C ASP A 119 -16.93 7.78 -9.73
N VAL A 120 -17.47 8.00 -8.53
CA VAL A 120 -17.05 7.31 -7.29
C VAL A 120 -17.37 5.80 -7.31
N PRO A 121 -18.57 5.34 -7.72
CA PRO A 121 -18.85 3.91 -7.87
C PRO A 121 -17.84 3.18 -8.77
N SER A 122 -17.55 3.74 -9.94
CA SER A 122 -16.54 3.21 -10.87
C SER A 122 -15.15 3.16 -10.24
N ALA A 123 -14.75 4.21 -9.51
CA ALA A 123 -13.48 4.25 -8.78
C ALA A 123 -13.36 3.10 -7.77
N SER A 124 -14.42 2.90 -6.99
CA SER A 124 -14.46 1.88 -5.94
C SER A 124 -14.44 0.47 -6.51
N MET A 125 -15.13 0.21 -7.63
CA MET A 125 -15.07 -1.09 -8.31
C MET A 125 -13.67 -1.39 -8.85
N ILE A 126 -13.02 -0.42 -9.50
CA ILE A 126 -11.64 -0.56 -10.00
C ILE A 126 -10.70 -0.82 -8.83
N ASN A 127 -10.80 -0.02 -7.79
CA ASN A 127 -9.99 -0.16 -6.58
C ASN A 127 -10.16 -1.54 -5.92
N SER A 128 -11.39 -1.99 -5.75
CA SER A 128 -11.68 -3.28 -5.11
C SER A 128 -11.06 -4.44 -5.89
N ASN A 129 -11.16 -4.45 -7.22
CA ASN A 129 -10.57 -5.51 -8.05
C ASN A 129 -9.03 -5.49 -8.02
N LEU A 130 -8.42 -4.32 -8.14
CA LEU A 130 -6.96 -4.19 -8.14
C LEU A 130 -6.36 -4.50 -6.77
N VAL A 131 -6.93 -3.97 -5.68
CA VAL A 131 -6.46 -4.25 -4.32
C VAL A 131 -6.70 -5.70 -3.94
N ALA A 132 -7.84 -6.30 -4.31
CA ALA A 132 -8.08 -7.73 -4.10
C ALA A 132 -7.00 -8.58 -4.80
N SER A 133 -6.66 -8.23 -6.04
CA SER A 133 -5.58 -8.90 -6.77
C SER A 133 -4.23 -8.73 -6.06
N MET A 134 -3.89 -7.53 -5.59
CA MET A 134 -2.66 -7.27 -4.84
C MET A 134 -2.60 -8.06 -3.51
N LEU A 135 -3.73 -8.19 -2.81
CA LEU A 135 -3.86 -8.95 -1.56
C LEU A 135 -3.70 -10.46 -1.78
N LEU A 136 -4.28 -11.02 -2.85
CA LEU A 136 -4.13 -12.45 -3.17
C LEU A 136 -2.67 -12.84 -3.40
N PHE A 137 -1.88 -11.94 -3.99
CA PHE A 137 -0.48 -12.17 -4.33
C PHE A 137 0.53 -11.52 -3.37
N CYS A 138 0.10 -11.04 -2.19
CA CYS A 138 0.99 -10.42 -1.20
C CYS A 138 1.95 -11.40 -0.49
N GLY A 139 1.81 -12.71 -0.74
CA GLY A 139 2.65 -13.76 -0.18
C GLY A 139 2.12 -14.43 1.08
N ILE A 140 1.18 -13.82 1.80
CA ILE A 140 0.57 -14.40 3.01
C ILE A 140 -0.41 -15.53 2.63
N LEU A 141 -1.36 -15.24 1.74
CA LEU A 141 -2.39 -16.21 1.30
C LEU A 141 -1.86 -17.25 0.32
N ASN A 142 -0.93 -16.85 -0.55
CA ASN A 142 -0.33 -17.71 -1.57
C ASN A 142 1.19 -17.54 -1.58
N PRO A 143 1.94 -18.44 -0.93
CA PRO A 143 3.39 -18.40 -0.95
C PRO A 143 3.93 -18.59 -2.37
N LYS A 144 5.00 -17.87 -2.73
CA LYS A 144 5.64 -17.94 -4.07
C LYS A 144 6.02 -19.37 -4.50
N LYS A 145 6.26 -20.29 -3.55
CA LYS A 145 6.62 -21.69 -3.82
C LYS A 145 5.46 -22.48 -4.45
N TYR A 146 4.22 -22.17 -4.06
CA TYR A 146 3.02 -22.90 -4.49
C TYR A 146 2.30 -22.24 -5.65
N SER A 147 2.75 -21.06 -6.11
CA SER A 147 2.11 -20.39 -7.24
C SER A 147 2.45 -21.05 -8.59
N PRO A 148 1.44 -21.26 -9.47
CA PRO A 148 1.66 -21.78 -10.81
C PRO A 148 2.61 -20.87 -11.59
N GLY A 149 3.41 -21.44 -12.51
CA GLY A 149 4.50 -20.75 -13.20
C GLY A 149 4.14 -19.36 -13.76
N PHE A 150 2.99 -19.26 -14.43
CA PHE A 150 2.50 -17.99 -14.99
C PHE A 150 2.25 -16.92 -13.91
N TRP A 151 1.69 -17.27 -12.75
CA TRP A 151 1.33 -16.29 -11.71
C TRP A 151 2.52 -15.87 -10.83
N LYS A 152 3.72 -16.44 -11.03
CA LYS A 152 4.92 -16.07 -10.27
C LYS A 152 5.34 -14.62 -10.45
N PHE A 153 5.03 -14.00 -11.60
CA PHE A 153 5.35 -12.59 -11.83
C PHE A 153 4.49 -11.67 -10.95
N MET A 154 3.24 -12.05 -10.68
CA MET A 154 2.29 -11.20 -9.95
C MET A 154 2.76 -10.96 -8.50
N TYR A 155 3.40 -11.96 -7.90
CA TYR A 155 4.06 -11.80 -6.59
C TYR A 155 5.16 -10.73 -6.61
N VAL A 156 5.93 -10.62 -7.70
CA VAL A 156 7.05 -9.67 -7.83
C VAL A 156 6.55 -8.26 -8.17
N ILE A 157 5.48 -8.15 -8.95
CA ILE A 157 4.88 -6.85 -9.33
C ILE A 157 4.01 -6.30 -8.20
N SER A 158 3.41 -7.14 -7.36
CA SER A 158 2.54 -6.66 -6.29
C SER A 158 3.32 -5.83 -5.26
N PRO A 159 2.98 -4.55 -5.06
CA PRO A 159 3.64 -3.69 -4.07
C PRO A 159 3.41 -4.20 -2.64
N PHE A 160 2.27 -4.85 -2.40
CA PHE A 160 1.93 -5.41 -1.08
C PHE A 160 2.89 -6.51 -0.63
N THR A 161 3.51 -7.23 -1.56
CA THR A 161 4.55 -8.22 -1.24
C THR A 161 5.76 -7.59 -0.52
N TYR A 162 6.14 -6.38 -0.92
CA TYR A 162 7.24 -5.65 -0.30
C TYR A 162 6.83 -5.02 1.03
N PHE A 163 5.57 -4.55 1.14
CA PHE A 163 5.03 -4.09 2.44
C PHE A 163 4.94 -5.22 3.46
N VAL A 164 4.46 -6.42 3.08
CA VAL A 164 4.44 -7.59 3.97
C VAL A 164 5.84 -7.93 4.46
N GLN A 165 6.83 -7.98 3.56
CA GLN A 165 8.22 -8.23 3.95
C GLN A 165 8.75 -7.15 4.89
N ALA A 166 8.48 -5.88 4.60
CA ALA A 166 8.92 -4.75 5.42
C ALA A 166 8.23 -4.68 6.79
N PHE A 167 6.97 -5.12 6.92
CA PHE A 167 6.26 -5.21 8.19
C PHE A 167 6.68 -6.42 9.02
N ALA A 168 6.81 -7.58 8.39
CA ALA A 168 7.10 -8.83 9.07
C ALA A 168 8.56 -8.91 9.54
N ALA A 169 9.51 -8.42 8.74
CA ALA A 169 10.93 -8.46 9.05
C ALA A 169 11.30 -7.88 10.43
N PRO A 170 10.89 -6.67 10.84
CA PRO A 170 11.18 -6.13 12.17
C PRO A 170 10.46 -6.85 13.31
N ILE A 171 9.29 -7.44 13.05
CA ILE A 171 8.50 -8.13 14.07
C ILE A 171 9.15 -9.44 14.51
N VAL A 172 9.67 -10.21 13.54
CA VAL A 172 10.19 -11.58 13.76
C VAL A 172 11.70 -11.64 13.97
N HIS A 173 12.43 -10.55 13.73
CA HIS A 173 13.88 -10.56 13.79
C HIS A 173 14.40 -10.74 15.23
N ASP A 174 15.38 -11.63 15.35
CA ASP A 174 16.13 -11.91 16.58
C ASP A 174 15.27 -12.24 17.80
N ARG A 175 14.13 -12.89 17.56
CA ARG A 175 13.28 -13.43 18.61
C ARG A 175 13.47 -14.92 18.76
N GLU A 176 13.83 -15.33 19.97
CA GLU A 176 13.83 -16.72 20.37
C GLU A 176 12.40 -17.27 20.34
N LEU A 177 12.28 -18.47 19.78
CA LEU A 177 11.04 -19.23 19.74
C LEU A 177 11.18 -20.39 20.72
N ARG A 178 10.19 -20.54 21.59
CA ARG A 178 10.03 -21.67 22.50
C ARG A 178 8.68 -22.32 22.22
N CYS A 179 8.73 -23.53 21.68
CA CYS A 179 7.54 -24.37 21.47
C CYS A 179 6.81 -24.60 22.80
N THR A 180 5.48 -24.57 22.76
CA THR A 180 4.62 -25.04 23.87
C THR A 180 4.48 -26.56 23.84
N SER A 181 3.95 -27.16 24.91
CA SER A 181 3.72 -28.62 25.03
C SER A 181 3.03 -29.21 23.79
N ASP A 182 2.07 -28.47 23.23
CA ASP A 182 1.23 -28.91 22.11
C ASP A 182 1.89 -28.70 20.74
N GLU A 183 2.98 -27.93 20.68
CA GLU A 183 3.75 -27.65 19.45
C GLU A 183 4.95 -28.58 19.29
N PHE A 184 5.31 -29.34 20.34
CA PHE A 184 6.37 -30.33 20.25
C PHE A 184 5.93 -31.52 19.41
N LEU A 185 6.79 -31.90 18.47
CA LEU A 185 6.71 -33.18 17.81
C LEU A 185 7.15 -34.24 18.82
N THR A 186 6.18 -35.03 19.28
CA THR A 186 6.43 -36.12 20.23
C THR A 186 6.68 -37.41 19.46
N MET A 187 7.80 -38.07 19.72
CA MET A 187 8.16 -39.36 19.13
C MET A 187 8.95 -40.20 20.12
N ASP A 188 8.84 -41.53 20.01
CA ASP A 188 9.57 -42.45 20.86
C ASP A 188 10.88 -42.91 20.18
N PRO A 189 12.02 -42.88 20.89
CA PRO A 189 13.28 -43.37 20.36
C PRO A 189 13.30 -44.91 20.37
N PRO A 190 14.14 -45.55 19.54
CA PRO A 190 14.35 -47.00 19.61
C PRO A 190 14.91 -47.42 20.98
N SER A 191 14.60 -48.65 21.40
CA SER A 191 14.94 -49.15 22.74
C SER A 191 16.44 -49.06 23.04
N GLY A 192 16.80 -48.38 24.12
CA GLY A 192 18.19 -48.22 24.59
C GLY A 192 18.91 -46.96 24.08
N GLU A 193 18.23 -46.08 23.34
CA GLU A 193 18.75 -44.76 22.94
C GLU A 193 18.03 -43.62 23.66
N THR A 194 18.77 -42.55 23.99
CA THR A 194 18.17 -41.33 24.53
C THR A 194 17.66 -40.45 23.39
N CYS A 195 16.67 -39.61 23.67
CA CYS A 195 16.16 -38.62 22.71
C CYS A 195 17.28 -37.76 22.11
N GLY A 196 18.27 -37.40 22.94
CA GLY A 196 19.44 -36.65 22.51
C GLY A 196 20.31 -37.42 21.51
N SER A 197 20.57 -38.72 21.71
CA SER A 197 21.40 -39.49 20.77
C SER A 197 20.67 -39.77 19.46
N TYR A 198 19.40 -40.16 19.55
CA TYR A 198 18.57 -40.51 18.40
C TYR A 198 18.37 -39.32 17.44
N LEU A 199 18.09 -38.14 17.99
CA LEU A 199 17.76 -36.96 17.20
C LEU A 199 18.95 -36.07 16.87
N LYS A 200 20.15 -36.34 17.41
CA LYS A 200 21.33 -35.49 17.18
C LYS A 200 21.61 -35.25 15.70
N ALA A 201 21.69 -36.32 14.92
CA ALA A 201 21.96 -36.23 13.48
C ALA A 201 20.85 -35.49 12.73
N PHE A 202 19.60 -35.64 13.18
CA PHE A 202 18.46 -34.93 12.60
C PHE A 202 18.50 -33.44 12.92
N VAL A 203 18.75 -33.06 14.17
CA VAL A 203 18.88 -31.65 14.60
C VAL A 203 20.05 -30.95 13.92
N GLU A 204 21.17 -31.66 13.71
CA GLU A 204 22.32 -31.11 12.96
C GLU A 204 21.98 -30.82 11.49
N THR A 205 21.08 -31.61 10.89
CA THR A 205 20.72 -31.47 9.47
C THR A 205 19.52 -30.53 9.25
N ALA A 206 18.47 -30.69 10.05
CA ALA A 206 17.20 -29.99 9.93
C ALA A 206 17.13 -28.70 10.76
N GLY A 207 18.02 -28.55 11.75
CA GLY A 207 17.95 -27.49 12.75
C GLY A 207 16.98 -27.83 13.90
N GLY A 208 16.61 -26.82 14.69
CA GLY A 208 15.69 -26.98 15.82
C GLY A 208 16.40 -27.24 17.15
N TYR A 209 15.62 -27.62 18.16
CA TYR A 209 16.13 -27.99 19.48
C TYR A 209 15.27 -29.08 20.12
N ILE A 210 15.86 -29.76 21.11
CA ILE A 210 15.23 -30.82 21.90
C ILE A 210 15.08 -30.30 23.32
N ASP A 211 13.90 -30.43 23.91
CA ASP A 211 13.63 -29.97 25.27
C ASP A 211 14.07 -31.00 26.34
N ASN A 212 13.90 -32.29 26.05
CA ASN A 212 14.19 -33.41 26.95
C ASN A 212 15.26 -34.40 26.39
N PRO A 213 16.53 -33.99 26.27
CA PRO A 213 17.58 -34.82 25.66
C PRO A 213 17.89 -36.12 26.43
N GLU A 214 17.58 -36.19 27.72
CA GLU A 214 17.88 -37.34 28.59
C GLU A 214 16.76 -38.38 28.66
N SER A 215 15.57 -38.09 28.12
CA SER A 215 14.43 -39.02 28.18
C SER A 215 14.63 -40.21 27.24
N GLU A 216 14.14 -41.38 27.65
CA GLU A 216 14.07 -42.61 26.83
C GLU A 216 12.67 -42.84 26.24
N SER A 217 11.72 -41.96 26.54
CA SER A 217 10.34 -42.00 26.04
C SER A 217 9.81 -40.59 25.79
N GLN A 218 8.92 -40.41 24.81
CA GLN A 218 8.27 -39.13 24.49
C GLN A 218 9.26 -37.98 24.25
N CYS A 219 10.11 -38.11 23.23
CA CYS A 219 11.03 -37.04 22.83
C CYS A 219 10.27 -35.82 22.31
N HIS A 220 10.54 -34.66 22.90
CA HIS A 220 9.95 -33.38 22.51
C HIS A 220 10.92 -32.62 21.60
N TYR A 221 10.60 -32.61 20.30
CA TYR A 221 11.38 -31.92 19.28
C TYR A 221 10.65 -30.68 18.77
N CYS A 222 11.35 -29.55 18.72
CA CYS A 222 10.86 -28.30 18.14
C CYS A 222 11.70 -27.94 16.90
N ALA A 223 11.03 -27.76 15.77
CA ALA A 223 11.69 -27.53 14.48
C ALA A 223 12.31 -26.13 14.33
N TYR A 224 11.92 -25.17 15.17
CA TYR A 224 12.34 -23.78 15.05
C TYR A 224 12.98 -23.28 16.35
N THR A 225 14.10 -22.59 16.25
CA THR A 225 14.77 -21.92 17.40
C THR A 225 14.51 -20.42 17.41
N LYS A 226 14.26 -19.83 16.23
CA LYS A 226 13.96 -18.40 16.07
C LYS A 226 12.68 -18.18 15.28
N GLN A 227 11.92 -17.15 15.63
CA GLN A 227 10.69 -16.77 14.92
C GLN A 227 10.95 -16.42 13.43
N ALA A 228 12.15 -15.92 13.12
CA ALA A 228 12.57 -15.65 11.75
C ALA A 228 12.57 -16.90 10.84
N GLN A 229 12.76 -18.10 11.39
CA GLN A 229 12.76 -19.34 10.61
C GLN A 229 11.34 -19.75 10.17
N VAL A 230 10.33 -19.46 10.99
CA VAL A 230 8.91 -19.72 10.66
C VAL A 230 8.49 -18.95 9.41
N VAL A 231 9.01 -17.72 9.24
CA VAL A 231 8.68 -16.84 8.11
C VAL A 231 9.65 -16.94 6.93
N GLU A 232 10.74 -17.71 7.06
CA GLU A 232 11.74 -17.83 5.99
C GLU A 232 11.16 -18.46 4.72
N GLN A 233 10.18 -19.36 4.87
CA GLN A 233 9.42 -19.95 3.75
C GLN A 233 8.73 -18.91 2.86
N PHE A 234 8.44 -17.71 3.39
CA PHE A 234 7.84 -16.59 2.68
C PHE A 234 8.87 -15.61 2.10
N LYS A 235 10.17 -15.95 2.15
CA LYS A 235 11.32 -15.13 1.72
C LYS A 235 11.50 -13.83 2.53
N ILE A 236 11.01 -13.81 3.76
CA ILE A 236 11.14 -12.67 4.66
C ILE A 236 12.49 -12.78 5.37
N LYS A 237 13.40 -11.86 5.05
CA LYS A 237 14.72 -11.80 5.66
C LYS A 237 15.00 -10.38 6.09
N TRP A 238 15.55 -10.21 7.30
CA TRP A 238 15.93 -8.89 7.79
C TRP A 238 16.90 -8.20 6.84
N GLY A 239 17.84 -8.90 6.19
CA GLY A 239 18.76 -8.30 5.23
C GLY A 239 18.12 -7.55 4.05
N TYR A 240 16.85 -7.80 3.74
CA TYR A 240 16.15 -7.17 2.62
C TYR A 240 15.36 -5.89 2.98
N HIS A 241 15.27 -5.52 4.26
CA HIS A 241 14.47 -4.38 4.73
C HIS A 241 14.71 -3.06 3.94
N TRP A 242 15.96 -2.69 3.68
CA TRP A 242 16.29 -1.48 2.91
C TRP A 242 16.04 -1.60 1.40
N ARG A 243 16.16 -2.80 0.83
CA ARG A 243 15.78 -3.07 -0.56
C ARG A 243 14.29 -2.87 -0.73
N ASP A 244 13.50 -3.44 0.17
CA ASP A 244 12.04 -3.38 0.11
C ASP A 244 11.56 -1.93 0.32
N PHE A 245 12.19 -1.19 1.23
CA PHE A 245 11.97 0.25 1.37
C PHE A 245 12.22 1.02 0.06
N GLY A 246 13.34 0.77 -0.61
CA GLY A 246 13.65 1.42 -1.90
C GLY A 246 12.65 1.08 -3.00
N ILE A 247 12.22 -0.18 -3.10
CA ILE A 247 11.24 -0.62 -4.10
C ILE A 247 9.88 0.06 -3.86
N VAL A 248 9.45 0.18 -2.61
CA VAL A 248 8.18 0.85 -2.27
C VAL A 248 8.19 2.32 -2.70
N TRP A 249 9.30 3.03 -2.53
CA TRP A 249 9.41 4.42 -2.99
C TRP A 249 9.26 4.56 -4.51
N ILE A 250 9.77 3.61 -5.29
CA ILE A 250 9.58 3.59 -6.75
C ILE A 250 8.08 3.53 -7.08
N TYR A 251 7.31 2.70 -6.37
CA TYR A 251 5.86 2.63 -6.55
C TYR A 251 5.15 3.92 -6.14
N ILE A 252 5.55 4.57 -5.04
CA ILE A 252 4.96 5.86 -4.62
C ILE A 252 5.20 6.92 -5.69
N ILE A 253 6.44 7.04 -6.18
CA ILE A 253 6.79 7.99 -7.23
C ILE A 253 5.98 7.69 -8.50
N PHE A 254 5.91 6.42 -8.90
CA PHE A 254 5.09 5.99 -10.03
C PHE A 254 3.62 6.38 -9.86
N ASN A 255 3.02 6.18 -8.68
CA ASN A 255 1.63 6.54 -8.40
C ASN A 255 1.41 8.06 -8.51
N VAL A 256 2.33 8.88 -8.00
CA VAL A 256 2.24 10.35 -8.13
C VAL A 256 2.31 10.77 -9.60
N PHE A 257 3.22 10.17 -10.38
CA PHE A 257 3.28 10.43 -11.83
C PHE A 257 2.03 9.95 -12.55
N ALA A 258 1.52 8.76 -12.24
CA ALA A 258 0.30 8.20 -12.81
C ALA A 258 -0.92 9.07 -12.48
N MET A 259 -0.98 9.61 -11.27
CA MET A 259 -2.01 10.55 -10.84
C MET A 259 -2.00 11.83 -11.69
N MET A 260 -0.83 12.48 -11.82
CA MET A 260 -0.69 13.70 -12.61
C MET A 260 -0.95 13.46 -14.10
N PHE A 261 -0.39 12.38 -14.64
CA PHE A 261 -0.55 11.99 -16.04
C PHE A 261 -1.98 11.61 -16.36
N GLY A 262 -2.63 10.82 -15.49
CA GLY A 262 -4.02 10.40 -15.66
C GLY A 262 -4.97 11.59 -15.69
N TYR A 263 -4.82 12.54 -14.76
CA TYR A 263 -5.61 13.75 -14.76
C TYR A 263 -5.41 14.58 -16.04
N TRP A 264 -4.16 14.79 -16.44
CA TRP A 264 -3.85 15.54 -17.66
C TRP A 264 -4.41 14.87 -18.92
N PHE A 265 -4.27 13.54 -19.03
CA PHE A 265 -4.69 12.78 -20.21
C PHE A 265 -6.21 12.74 -20.36
N PHE A 266 -6.94 12.38 -19.30
CA PHE A 266 -8.39 12.20 -19.38
C PHE A 266 -9.16 13.53 -19.35
N ARG A 267 -8.66 14.54 -18.63
CA ARG A 267 -9.43 15.78 -18.38
C ARG A 267 -8.91 16.99 -19.14
N VAL A 268 -7.60 17.21 -19.18
CA VAL A 268 -7.02 18.42 -19.81
C VAL A 268 -6.93 18.27 -21.33
N GLN A 269 -6.42 17.14 -21.82
CA GLN A 269 -6.29 16.90 -23.27
C GLN A 269 -7.64 16.63 -23.96
N LYS A 270 -8.69 16.25 -23.19
CA LYS A 270 -10.00 15.78 -23.69
C LYS A 270 -9.86 14.72 -24.79
N CYS A 271 -8.86 13.85 -24.69
CA CYS A 271 -8.68 12.76 -25.65
C CYS A 271 -9.72 11.68 -25.37
N SER A 272 -10.84 11.73 -26.09
CA SER A 272 -11.78 10.60 -26.19
C SER A 272 -11.02 9.35 -26.67
N MET A 273 -11.27 8.19 -26.06
CA MET A 273 -10.66 6.89 -26.40
C MET A 273 -10.75 6.53 -27.90
N GLY A 274 -11.69 7.12 -28.65
CA GLY A 274 -11.76 6.98 -30.12
C GLY A 274 -10.67 7.73 -30.91
N SER A 275 -9.98 8.70 -30.30
CA SER A 275 -8.86 9.44 -30.92
C SER A 275 -7.52 8.71 -30.82
N LEU A 276 -7.42 7.65 -30.00
CA LEU A 276 -6.19 6.90 -29.73
C LEU A 276 -5.70 6.09 -30.95
N PHE A 277 -6.61 5.73 -31.85
CA PHE A 277 -6.28 5.05 -33.12
C PHE A 277 -6.03 5.99 -34.31
N ASN A 278 -6.11 7.32 -34.13
CA ASN A 278 -5.90 8.29 -35.19
C ASN A 278 -4.71 9.22 -34.87
N VAL A 279 -3.51 8.64 -34.96
CA VAL A 279 -2.19 9.26 -34.72
C VAL A 279 -1.99 10.57 -35.52
N LYS A 280 -2.70 10.73 -36.65
CA LYS A 280 -2.59 11.90 -37.54
C LYS A 280 -3.09 13.21 -36.92
N LYS A 281 -3.97 13.17 -35.91
CA LYS A 281 -4.46 14.39 -35.22
C LYS A 281 -3.55 14.85 -34.08
N TRP A 282 -2.67 14.00 -33.57
CA TRP A 282 -1.75 14.33 -32.47
C TRP A 282 -0.75 15.43 -32.87
N PHE A 283 -0.32 15.43 -34.13
CA PHE A 283 0.57 16.45 -34.70
C PHE A 283 -0.16 17.67 -35.30
N ALA A 284 -1.50 17.67 -35.36
CA ALA A 284 -2.28 18.70 -36.05
C ALA A 284 -3.03 19.66 -35.10
N LYS A 285 -2.72 19.66 -33.79
CA LYS A 285 -3.38 20.58 -32.86
C LYS A 285 -2.75 21.97 -32.96
N LYS A 286 -3.27 22.77 -33.89
CA LYS A 286 -3.12 24.23 -33.91
C LYS A 286 -3.55 24.75 -32.52
N HIS A 287 -2.72 25.62 -31.94
CA HIS A 287 -3.05 26.38 -30.74
C HIS A 287 -4.51 26.82 -30.81
N VAL A 288 -5.34 26.36 -29.86
CA VAL A 288 -6.67 26.93 -29.70
C VAL A 288 -6.43 28.31 -29.12
N ASP A 289 -6.61 29.33 -29.96
CA ASP A 289 -6.51 30.71 -29.53
C ASP A 289 -7.46 30.94 -28.35
N ARG A 290 -6.89 31.59 -27.33
CA ARG A 290 -7.55 32.05 -26.11
C ARG A 290 -8.86 32.72 -26.49
N HIS A 291 -9.91 32.46 -25.70
CA HIS A 291 -11.21 33.11 -25.81
C HIS A 291 -11.09 34.58 -26.24
N GLU A 292 -11.84 34.90 -27.28
CA GLU A 292 -12.16 36.21 -27.85
C GLU A 292 -11.66 37.41 -27.02
N LYS A 293 -10.90 38.34 -27.64
CA LYS A 293 -10.50 39.60 -26.99
C LYS A 293 -11.75 40.28 -26.40
N ASP A 294 -11.66 40.75 -25.15
CA ASP A 294 -12.63 41.54 -24.38
C ASP A 294 -13.02 42.90 -25.01
N ASN A 295 -13.14 42.98 -26.34
CA ASN A 295 -13.44 44.22 -27.07
C ASN A 295 -14.95 44.39 -27.32
N THR A 296 -15.80 43.41 -26.95
CA THR A 296 -17.25 43.46 -27.18
C THR A 296 -18.06 43.87 -25.95
N ILE A 297 -17.44 43.97 -24.77
CA ILE A 297 -18.12 44.36 -23.51
C ILE A 297 -18.51 45.86 -23.52
N PHE A 298 -17.74 46.69 -24.23
CA PHE A 298 -17.97 48.14 -24.33
C PHE A 298 -18.32 48.61 -25.75
N ALA A 299 -18.73 47.69 -26.64
CA ALA A 299 -19.19 48.09 -27.96
C ALA A 299 -20.54 48.83 -27.81
N PRO A 300 -20.65 50.09 -28.25
CA PRO A 300 -21.88 50.86 -28.12
C PRO A 300 -23.01 50.14 -28.87
N LYS A 301 -24.13 49.86 -28.18
CA LYS A 301 -25.30 49.27 -28.80
C LYS A 301 -26.24 50.38 -29.26
N ALA A 302 -26.97 50.13 -30.35
CA ALA A 302 -27.98 51.07 -30.84
C ALA A 302 -29.05 51.29 -29.75
N GLY A 303 -29.05 52.48 -29.13
CA GLY A 303 -29.97 52.84 -28.03
C GLY A 303 -29.29 53.48 -26.80
N ASP A 304 -27.97 53.38 -26.66
CA ASP A 304 -27.25 53.95 -25.50
C ASP A 304 -27.28 55.49 -25.46
N ASP A 305 -27.55 56.16 -26.58
CA ASP A 305 -27.66 57.63 -26.69
C ASP A 305 -28.84 58.22 -25.91
N GLN A 306 -29.84 57.40 -25.53
CA GLN A 306 -31.04 57.84 -24.82
C GLN A 306 -30.89 57.80 -23.28
N ILE A 307 -29.83 57.17 -22.77
CA ILE A 307 -29.64 56.92 -21.33
C ILE A 307 -28.92 58.11 -20.65
N LEU A 308 -28.15 58.89 -21.41
CA LEU A 308 -27.32 59.99 -20.92
C LEU A 308 -27.91 61.38 -21.17
N VAL A 309 -29.24 61.53 -21.23
CA VAL A 309 -29.84 62.87 -21.29
C VAL A 309 -29.82 63.47 -19.88
N PRO A 310 -29.02 64.53 -19.61
CA PRO A 310 -29.08 65.20 -18.33
C PRO A 310 -30.44 65.87 -18.19
N ARG A 311 -31.11 65.62 -17.07
CA ARG A 311 -32.36 66.27 -16.70
C ARG A 311 -32.10 67.78 -16.67
N LYS A 312 -32.71 68.54 -17.59
CA LYS A 312 -32.68 70.01 -17.53
C LYS A 312 -33.28 70.45 -16.19
N GLU A 313 -32.55 71.33 -15.51
CA GLU A 313 -32.99 72.06 -14.31
C GLU A 313 -34.33 72.75 -14.54
#